data_AF-A0A955AU36-F1
#
_entry.id   AF-A0A955AU36-F1
#
_cell.length_a   1.000
_cell.length_b   1.000
_cell.length_c   1.000
_cell.angle_alpha   90.00
_cell.angle_beta   90.00
_cell.angle_gamma   90.00
#
_symmetry.space_group_name_H-M   'P 1'
#
loop_
_entity.id
_entity.type
_entity.pdbx_description
1 polymer ?
#
loop_
_entity_poly.entity_id
_entity_poly.type
_entity_poly.pdbx_seq_one_letter_code
_entity_poly.pdbx_strand_id
1 'polypeptide(L)' 'LPVSTIQSGCYGIRDVALSVPTIVGRCGALDRMEFDLWPKEMQGLRNSGNTLRQTLQTVMQRVG' A
#
# COMPACT_ATOMS: atom_id res chain seq x y z
N LEU A 1 11.24 8.53 0.39
CA LEU A 1 11.54 7.54 1.46
C LEU A 1 10.44 6.48 1.50
N PRO A 2 10.70 5.23 1.93
CA PRO A 2 9.65 4.23 2.09
C PRO A 2 8.77 4.61 3.30
N VAL A 3 7.49 4.88 3.05
CA VAL A 3 6.50 5.23 4.08
C VAL A 3 5.21 4.46 3.81
N SER A 4 4.59 3.93 4.86
CA SER A 4 3.27 3.31 4.76
C SER A 4 2.21 4.35 4.50
N THR A 5 1.60 4.30 3.32
CA THR A 5 0.52 5.20 2.93
C THR A 5 -0.66 4.39 2.38
N ILE A 6 -1.88 4.93 2.51
CA ILE A 6 -3.09 4.28 1.94
C ILE A 6 -2.97 4.31 0.43
N GLN A 7 -3.08 3.16 -0.21
CA GLN A 7 -2.98 3.05 -1.66
C GLN A 7 -4.32 3.36 -2.33
N SER A 8 -4.30 4.19 -3.37
CA SER A 8 -5.49 4.63 -4.12
C SER A 8 -5.56 4.03 -5.53
N GLY A 9 -4.72 3.04 -5.85
CA GLY A 9 -4.62 2.43 -7.17
C GLY A 9 -3.20 2.04 -7.58
N CYS A 10 -2.19 2.54 -6.85
CA CYS A 10 -0.79 2.25 -7.08
C CYS A 10 -0.52 0.73 -7.11
N TYR A 11 0.14 0.24 -8.17
CA TYR A 11 0.39 -1.19 -8.43
C TYR A 11 -0.86 -2.10 -8.48
N GLY A 12 -2.05 -1.50 -8.68
CA GLY A 12 -3.34 -2.20 -8.63
C GLY A 12 -3.85 -2.46 -7.21
N ILE A 13 -3.26 -1.82 -6.20
CA ILE A 13 -3.61 -1.98 -4.78
C ILE A 13 -4.46 -0.76 -4.35
N ARG A 14 -5.58 -1.03 -3.65
CA ARG A 14 -6.52 -0.01 -3.18
C ARG A 14 -6.96 -0.26 -1.74
N ASP A 15 -7.22 0.79 -0.97
CA ASP A 15 -7.84 0.77 0.37
C ASP A 15 -7.06 0.03 1.46
N VAL A 16 -5.74 -0.11 1.27
CA VAL A 16 -4.82 -0.71 2.25
C VAL A 16 -3.60 0.20 2.39
N ALA A 17 -3.09 0.35 3.61
CA ALA A 17 -1.83 1.03 3.85
C ALA A 17 -0.65 0.11 3.56
N LEU A 18 0.21 0.49 2.62
CA LEU A 18 1.39 -0.30 2.23
C LEU A 18 2.62 0.61 2.15
N SER A 19 3.79 0.08 2.55
CA SER A 19 5.06 0.80 2.46
C SER A 19 5.51 0.85 1.00
N VAL A 20 5.46 2.05 0.43
CA VAL A 20 5.95 2.33 -0.93
C VAL A 20 6.83 3.58 -0.90
N PRO A 21 7.76 3.73 -1.86
CA PRO A 21 8.53 4.96 -1.99
C PRO A 21 7.58 6.15 -2.16
N THR A 22 7.57 7.03 -1.15
CA THR A 22 6.67 8.18 -1.08
C THR A 22 7.52 9.45 -1.00
N ILE A 23 7.11 10.46 -1.76
CA ILE A 23 7.58 11.84 -1.65
C ILE A 23 6.95 12.45 -0.40
N VAL A 24 7.80 12.84 0.54
CA VAL A 24 7.37 13.48 1.78
C VAL A 24 7.86 14.92 1.78
N GLY A 25 6.98 15.85 2.11
CA GLY A 25 7.32 17.25 2.28
C GLY A 25 6.63 17.85 3.50
N ARG A 26 6.62 19.17 3.61
CA ARG A 26 6.03 19.87 4.76
C ARG A 26 4.53 19.59 4.98
N CYS A 27 3.83 19.15 3.93
CA CYS A 27 2.41 18.78 4.00
C CYS A 27 2.21 17.27 4.21
N GLY A 28 3.24 16.52 4.60
CA GLY A 28 3.18 15.07 4.82
C GLY A 28 3.50 14.26 3.56
N ALA A 29 2.80 13.14 3.38
CA ALA A 29 2.93 12.27 2.20
C ALA A 29 2.27 12.93 0.98
N LEU A 30 3.09 13.45 0.06
CA LEU A 30 2.64 14.21 -1.10
C LEU A 30 2.28 13.30 -2.26
N ASP A 31 3.17 12.37 -2.60
CA ASP A 31 3.02 11.54 -3.78
C ASP A 31 3.71 10.18 -3.62
N ARG A 32 3.29 9.17 -4.39
CA ARG A 32 3.85 7.82 -4.39
C ARG A 32 4.56 7.58 -5.70
N MET A 33 5.78 7.08 -5.63
CA MET A 33 6.57 6.84 -6.82
C MET A 33 6.27 5.43 -7.37
N GLU A 34 5.74 5.40 -8.58
CA GLU A 34 5.52 4.17 -9.34
C GLU A 34 6.76 3.86 -10.19
N PHE A 35 7.26 2.64 -10.04
CA PHE A 35 8.37 2.12 -10.83
C PHE A 35 7.91 0.86 -11.55
N ASP A 36 8.54 0.56 -12.68
CA ASP A 36 8.35 -0.72 -13.34
C ASP A 36 9.02 -1.83 -12.51
N LEU A 37 8.21 -2.48 -11.69
CA LEU A 37 8.62 -3.65 -10.91
C LEU A 37 8.67 -4.88 -11.79
N TRP A 38 9.59 -5.80 -11.48
CA TRP A 38 9.59 -7.09 -12.17
C TRP A 38 8.31 -7.86 -11.84
N PRO A 39 7.82 -8.74 -12.75
CA PRO A 39 6.57 -9.46 -12.53
C PRO A 39 6.50 -10.19 -11.18
N LYS A 40 7.63 -10.77 -10.73
CA LYS A 40 7.74 -11.45 -9.44
C LYS A 40 7.58 -10.49 -8.25
N GLU A 41 8.19 -9.30 -8.33
CA GLU A 41 8.11 -8.27 -7.29
C GLU A 41 6.71 -7.68 -7.22
N MET A 42 6.10 -7.39 -8.39
CA MET A 42 4.73 -6.92 -8.47
C MET A 42 3.75 -7.93 -7.86
N GLN A 43 3.94 -9.22 -8.13
CA GLN A 43 3.12 -10.28 -7.53
C GLN A 43 3.32 -10.37 -6.01
N GLY A 44 4.56 -10.27 -5.53
CA GLY A 44 4.86 -10.19 -4.09
C GLY A 44 4.17 -9.00 -3.42
N LEU A 45 4.24 -7.82 -4.03
CA LEU A 45 3.63 -6.60 -3.52
C LEU A 45 2.10 -6.71 -3.43
N ARG A 46 1.47 -7.26 -4.48
CA ARG A 46 0.01 -7.52 -4.50
C ARG A 46 -0.39 -8.52 -3.42
N ASN A 47 0.41 -9.57 -3.21
CA ASN A 47 0.16 -10.54 -2.15
C ASN A 47 0.22 -9.89 -0.77
N SER A 48 1.22 -9.04 -0.50
CA SER A 48 1.29 -8.27 0.75
C SER A 48 0.08 -7.36 0.95
N GLY A 49 -0.36 -6.66 -0.10
CA GLY A 49 -1.58 -5.85 -0.08
C GLY A 49 -2.83 -6.66 0.27
N ASN A 50 -2.98 -7.85 -0.31
CA ASN A 50 -4.10 -8.76 -0.05
C ASN A 50 -4.10 -9.28 1.40
N THR A 51 -2.94 -9.68 1.92
CA THR A 51 -2.80 -10.12 3.32
C THR A 51 -3.22 -9.01 4.28
N LEU A 52 -2.73 -7.80 4.08
CA LEU A 52 -3.11 -6.64 4.91
C LEU A 52 -4.62 -6.34 4.84
N ARG A 53 -5.22 -6.47 3.66
CA ARG A 53 -6.68 -6.30 3.49
C ARG A 53 -7.48 -7.33 4.27
N GLN A 54 -7.07 -8.60 4.25
CA GLN A 54 -7.72 -9.67 5.03
C GLN A 54 -7.61 -9.41 6.54
N THR A 55 -6.44 -9.00 7.01
CA THR A 55 -6.24 -8.62 8.41
C THR A 55 -7.13 -7.44 8.79
N LEU A 56 -7.19 -6.40 7.95
CA LEU A 56 -8.05 -5.24 8.17
C LEU A 56 -9.52 -5.65 8.27
N GLN A 57 -10.02 -6.49 7.35
CA GLN A 57 -11.40 -6.98 7.38
C GLN A 57 -11.70 -7.74 8.67
N THR A 58 -10.78 -8.60 9.11
CA THR A 58 -10.92 -9.38 10.35
C THR A 58 -10.99 -8.49 11.58
N VAL A 59 -10.15 -7.45 11.64
CA VAL A 59 -10.13 -6.51 12.76
C VAL A 59 -11.38 -5.63 12.75
N MET A 60 -11.81 -5.12 11.60
CA MET A 60 -12.99 -4.27 11.49
C MET A 60 -14.28 -4.99 11.90
N GLN A 61 -14.39 -6.30 11.63
CA GLN A 61 -15.52 -7.12 12.11
C GLN A 61 -15.61 -7.23 13.63
N ARG A 62 -14.52 -6.96 14.36
CA ARG A 62 -14.47 -7.04 15.84
C ARG A 62 -14.68 -5.70 16.52
N VAL A 63 -14.55 -4.60 15.78
CA VAL A 63 -14.56 -3.23 16.31
C VAL A 63 -15.82 -2.46 15.88
N GLY A 64 -16.53 -2.91 14.84
CA GLY A 64 -17.86 -2.41 14.46
C GLY A 64 -18.98 -3.12 15.20
#